data_AF-A0A060ZWA5-F1
#
_entry.id   AF-A0A060ZWA5-F1
#
_cell.length_a   1.000
_cell.length_b   1.000
_cell.length_c   1.000
_cell.angle_alpha   90.00
_cell.angle_beta   90.00
_cell.angle_gamma   90.00
#
_symmetry.space_group_name_H-M   'P 1'
#
loop_
_entity.id
_entity.type
_entity.pdbx_description
1 polymer ?
#
loop_
_entity_poly.entity_id
_entity_poly.type
_entity_poly.pdbx_seq_one_letter_code
_entity_poly.pdbx_strand_id
1 'polypeptide(L)'
;MTVTGMAALIAAVAFQSVPLLLAAAVLSGLGQGASQLGGLSTLATEVSSARLAEANAALTAGAYLLAGTLPVAAGFLSDASSLAAGTSAFGIVVATLTVLGALTAMRCHPARRPTG
;
A
#
# COMPACT_ATOMS: atom_id res chain seq x y z
N MET A 1 -0.65 6.93 -6.04
CA MET A 1 -1.30 5.96 -6.94
C MET A 1 -2.27 5.04 -6.20
N THR A 2 -1.91 4.51 -5.02
CA THR A 2 -2.75 3.58 -4.24
C THR A 2 -4.18 4.06 -3.99
N VAL A 3 -4.37 5.31 -3.53
CA VAL A 3 -5.73 5.85 -3.28
C VAL A 3 -6.59 5.81 -4.55
N THR A 4 -6.05 6.28 -5.67
CA THR A 4 -6.73 6.26 -6.97
C THR A 4 -6.96 4.83 -7.46
N GLY A 5 -6.02 3.90 -7.22
CA GLY A 5 -6.16 2.48 -7.56
C GLY A 5 -7.28 1.80 -6.76
N MET A 6 -7.38 2.10 -5.46
CA MET A 6 -8.48 1.60 -4.62
C MET A 6 -9.83 2.19 -5.04
N ALA A 7 -9.88 3.48 -5.40
CA ALA A 7 -11.10 4.09 -5.93
C ALA A 7 -11.55 3.42 -7.25
N ALA A 8 -10.61 3.15 -8.16
CA ALA A 8 -10.88 2.43 -9.39
C ALA A 8 -11.34 0.99 -9.14
N LEU A 9 -10.74 0.28 -8.18
CA LEU A 9 -11.16 -1.08 -7.78
C LEU A 9 -12.59 -1.10 -7.24
N ILE A 10 -12.93 -0.17 -6.35
CA ILE A 10 -14.29 -0.06 -5.78
C ILE A 10 -15.30 0.21 -6.90
N ALA A 11 -15.00 1.16 -7.79
CA ALA A 11 -15.86 1.46 -8.93
C ALA A 11 -15.96 0.26 -9.89
N ALA A 12 -14.89 -0.49 -10.11
CA ALA A 12 -14.89 -1.68 -10.98
C ALA A 12 -15.87 -2.74 -10.46
N VAL A 13 -15.89 -2.98 -9.14
CA VAL A 13 -16.83 -3.92 -8.52
C VAL A 13 -18.24 -3.33 -8.50
N ALA A 14 -18.43 -2.05 -8.23
CA ALA A 14 -19.75 -1.42 -8.23
C ALA A 14 -20.43 -1.47 -9.62
N PHE A 15 -19.66 -1.26 -10.70
CA PHE A 15 -20.17 -1.25 -12.07
C PHE A 15 -19.96 -2.57 -12.83
N GLN A 16 -19.41 -3.61 -12.18
CA GLN A 16 -19.09 -4.89 -12.82
C GLN A 16 -18.25 -4.74 -14.10
N SER A 17 -17.24 -3.87 -14.06
CA SER A 17 -16.49 -3.41 -15.23
C SER A 17 -15.07 -3.97 -15.26
N VAL A 18 -14.82 -4.90 -16.20
CA VAL A 18 -13.49 -5.48 -16.44
C VAL A 18 -12.44 -4.44 -16.86
N PRO A 19 -12.72 -3.48 -17.77
CA PRO A 19 -11.74 -2.44 -18.11
C PRO A 19 -11.30 -1.61 -16.90
N LEU A 20 -12.21 -1.32 -15.97
CA LEU A 20 -11.92 -0.56 -14.78
C LEU A 20 -11.09 -1.36 -13.77
N LEU A 21 -11.31 -2.68 -13.73
CA LEU A 21 -10.50 -3.62 -12.96
C LEU A 21 -9.05 -3.66 -13.48
N LEU A 22 -8.86 -3.67 -14.80
CA LEU A 22 -7.53 -3.62 -15.42
C LEU A 22 -6.82 -2.30 -15.10
N ALA A 23 -7.54 -1.17 -15.19
CA ALA A 23 -6.99 0.13 -14.82
C ALA A 23 -6.56 0.17 -13.34
N ALA A 24 -7.37 -0.40 -12.44
CA ALA A 24 -7.03 -0.52 -11.03
C ALA A 24 -5.78 -1.38 -10.81
N ALA A 25 -5.68 -2.52 -11.50
CA ALA A 25 -4.53 -3.43 -11.43
C ALA A 25 -3.24 -2.76 -11.90
N VAL A 26 -3.28 -2.06 -13.03
CA VAL A 26 -2.12 -1.30 -13.55
C VAL A 26 -1.71 -0.22 -12.57
N LEU A 27 -2.65 0.56 -12.05
CA LEU A 27 -2.35 1.67 -11.16
C LEU A 27 -1.78 1.20 -9.81
N SER A 28 -2.31 0.09 -9.28
CA SER A 28 -1.74 -0.57 -8.09
C SER A 28 -0.36 -1.13 -8.38
N GLY A 29 -0.16 -1.82 -9.51
CA GLY A 29 1.15 -2.40 -9.87
C GLY A 29 2.24 -1.34 -10.01
N LEU A 30 1.95 -0.25 -10.73
CA LEU A 30 2.88 0.88 -10.86
C LEU A 30 3.17 1.55 -9.52
N GLY A 31 2.14 1.76 -8.69
CA GLY A 31 2.30 2.33 -7.36
C GLY A 31 3.15 1.45 -6.46
N GLN A 32 2.91 0.14 -6.47
CA GLN A 32 3.63 -0.84 -5.66
C GLN A 32 5.10 -0.93 -6.08
N GLY A 33 5.38 -1.03 -7.38
CA GLY A 33 6.76 -1.06 -7.90
C GLY A 33 7.56 0.19 -7.54
N ALA A 34 6.96 1.37 -7.71
CA ALA A 34 7.59 2.64 -7.34
C ALA A 34 7.84 2.73 -5.82
N SER A 35 6.88 2.29 -5.00
CA SER A 35 7.02 2.30 -3.53
C SER A 35 8.11 1.35 -3.04
N GLN A 36 8.25 0.18 -3.67
CA GLN A 36 9.25 -0.81 -3.29
C GLN A 36 10.67 -0.33 -3.62
N LEU A 37 10.86 0.25 -4.81
CA LEU A 37 12.12 0.90 -5.18
C LEU A 37 12.48 2.03 -4.21
N GLY A 38 11.53 2.90 -3.88
CA GLY A 38 11.73 3.97 -2.90
C GLY A 38 12.09 3.46 -1.50
N GLY A 39 11.39 2.42 -1.02
CA GLY A 39 11.65 1.80 0.27
C GLY A 39 13.03 1.17 0.36
N LEU A 40 13.40 0.33 -0.63
CA LEU A 40 14.71 -0.30 -0.67
C LEU A 40 15.84 0.72 -0.84
N SER A 41 15.64 1.75 -1.67
CA SER A 41 16.61 2.84 -1.81
C SER A 41 16.82 3.58 -0.49
N THR A 42 15.75 3.85 0.26
CA THR A 42 15.85 4.54 1.56
C THR A 42 16.55 3.65 2.59
N LEU A 43 16.21 2.36 2.66
CA LEU A 43 16.91 1.40 3.52
C LEU A 43 18.42 1.38 3.21
N ALA A 44 18.79 1.31 1.92
CA ALA A 44 20.18 1.25 1.49
C ALA A 44 20.97 2.52 1.86
N THR A 45 20.33 3.69 1.96
CA THR A 45 21.00 4.95 2.30
C THR A 45 20.98 5.30 3.79
N GLU A 46 19.95 4.88 4.53
CA GLU A 46 19.74 5.29 5.93
C GLU A 46 20.12 4.23 6.97
N VAL A 47 20.23 2.94 6.57
CA VAL A 47 20.55 1.84 7.48
C VAL A 47 21.98 1.37 7.27
N SER A 48 22.71 1.13 8.37
CA SER A 48 24.08 0.61 8.31
C SER A 48 24.14 -0.79 7.71
N SER A 49 25.22 -1.10 6.98
CA SER A 49 25.38 -2.37 6.27
C SER A 49 25.24 -3.61 7.15
N ALA A 50 25.62 -3.51 8.43
CA ALA A 50 25.50 -4.60 9.40
C ALA A 50 24.04 -4.95 9.75
N ARG A 51 23.09 -4.02 9.56
CA ARG A 51 21.67 -4.18 9.90
C ARG A 51 20.74 -4.20 8.70
N LEU A 52 21.27 -4.02 7.48
CA LEU A 52 20.45 -3.98 6.25
C LEU A 52 19.62 -5.25 6.05
N ALA A 53 20.19 -6.42 6.33
CA ALA A 53 19.47 -7.69 6.18
C ALA A 53 18.28 -7.79 7.15
N GLU A 54 18.48 -7.39 8.41
CA GLU A 54 17.43 -7.36 9.44
C GLU A 54 16.33 -6.35 9.06
N ALA A 55 16.71 -5.15 8.62
CA ALA A 55 15.76 -4.11 8.21
C ALA A 55 14.95 -4.54 6.97
N ASN A 56 15.58 -5.16 5.98
CA ASN A 56 14.90 -5.68 4.80
C ASN A 56 13.93 -6.83 5.14
N ALA A 57 14.34 -7.71 6.05
CA ALA A 57 13.48 -8.79 6.55
C ALA A 57 12.26 -8.23 7.28
N ALA A 58 12.45 -7.25 8.17
CA ALA A 58 11.35 -6.59 8.89
C ALA A 58 10.39 -5.87 7.93
N LEU A 59 10.92 -5.14 6.93
CA LEU A 59 10.11 -4.45 5.91
C LEU A 59 9.26 -5.45 5.11
N THR A 60 9.88 -6.54 4.64
CA THR A 60 9.20 -7.56 3.84
C THR A 60 8.17 -8.33 4.66
N ALA A 61 8.52 -8.72 5.88
CA ALA A 61 7.61 -9.42 6.78
C ALA A 61 6.39 -8.56 7.14
N GLY A 62 6.59 -7.28 7.46
CA GLY A 62 5.50 -6.34 7.72
C GLY A 62 4.58 -6.15 6.51
N ALA A 63 5.16 -6.05 5.31
CA ALA A 63 4.39 -5.94 4.06
C ALA A 63 3.53 -7.19 3.82
N TYR A 64 4.10 -8.39 3.97
CA TYR A 64 3.35 -9.64 3.79
C TYR A 64 2.29 -9.87 4.87
N LEU A 65 2.57 -9.50 6.12
CA LEU A 65 1.58 -9.56 7.19
C LEU A 65 0.34 -8.74 6.82
N LEU A 66 0.53 -7.49 6.38
CA LEU A 66 -0.57 -6.61 6.00
C LEU A 66 -1.27 -7.09 4.73
N ALA A 67 -0.49 -7.54 3.73
CA ALA A 67 -1.00 -8.06 2.47
C ALA A 67 -1.75 -9.40 2.62
N GLY A 68 -1.48 -10.18 3.67
CA GLY A 68 -2.25 -11.38 3.99
C GLY A 68 -3.48 -11.08 4.83
N THR A 69 -3.34 -10.27 5.88
CA THR A 69 -4.41 -10.02 6.84
C THR A 69 -5.57 -9.23 6.26
N LEU A 70 -5.31 -8.15 5.51
CA LEU A 70 -6.37 -7.30 4.98
C LEU A 70 -7.25 -8.00 3.93
N PRO A 71 -6.70 -8.71 2.92
CA PRO A 71 -7.54 -9.42 1.95
C PRO A 71 -8.30 -10.59 2.58
N VAL A 72 -7.72 -11.29 3.58
CA VAL A 72 -8.43 -12.35 4.30
C VAL A 72 -9.62 -11.78 5.07
N ALA A 73 -9.44 -10.69 5.80
CA ALA A 73 -10.53 -10.01 6.50
C ALA A 73 -11.63 -9.51 5.52
N ALA A 74 -11.21 -8.96 4.37
CA ALA A 74 -12.13 -8.54 3.32
C ALA A 74 -12.87 -9.73 2.69
N GLY A 75 -12.21 -10.89 2.54
CA GLY A 75 -12.80 -12.14 2.07
C GLY A 75 -13.90 -12.62 3.02
N PHE A 76 -13.60 -12.74 4.32
CA PHE A 76 -14.61 -13.09 5.33
C PHE A 76 -15.79 -12.12 5.34
N LEU A 77 -15.53 -10.81 5.22
CA LEU A 77 -16.59 -9.82 5.14
C LEU A 77 -17.42 -9.96 3.84
N SER A 78 -16.78 -10.30 2.73
CA SER A 78 -17.45 -10.53 1.45
C SER A 78 -18.36 -11.75 1.51
N ASP A 79 -17.88 -12.84 2.11
CA ASP A 79 -18.65 -14.08 2.31
C ASP A 79 -19.86 -13.84 3.23
N ALA A 80 -19.70 -12.99 4.26
CA ALA A 80 -20.75 -12.71 5.23
C ALA A 80 -21.81 -11.67 4.75
N SER A 81 -21.46 -10.80 3.80
CA SER A 81 -22.33 -9.68 3.38
C SER A 81 -22.50 -9.58 1.86
N SER A 82 -21.48 -9.10 1.17
CA SER A 82 -21.40 -9.07 -0.30
C SER A 82 -19.98 -8.70 -0.75
N LEU A 83 -19.63 -9.11 -1.97
CA LEU A 83 -18.36 -8.74 -2.61
C LEU A 83 -18.15 -7.23 -2.71
N ALA A 84 -19.22 -6.47 -2.97
CA ALA A 84 -19.15 -5.02 -3.06
C ALA A 84 -18.80 -4.39 -1.70
N ALA A 85 -19.49 -4.79 -0.63
CA ALA A 85 -19.21 -4.27 0.72
C ALA A 85 -17.80 -4.62 1.19
N GLY A 86 -17.35 -5.86 0.98
CA GLY A 86 -15.99 -6.28 1.33
C GLY A 86 -14.92 -5.53 0.55
N THR A 87 -15.10 -5.36 -0.77
CA THR A 87 -14.17 -4.59 -1.61
C THR A 87 -14.12 -3.12 -1.22
N SER A 88 -15.27 -2.50 -0.94
CA SER A 88 -15.34 -1.11 -0.47
C SER A 88 -14.63 -0.93 0.87
N ALA A 89 -14.87 -1.80 1.85
CA ALA A 89 -14.19 -1.74 3.14
C ALA A 89 -12.67 -1.90 2.97
N PHE A 90 -12.22 -2.88 2.18
CA PHE A 90 -10.81 -3.07 1.87
C PHE A 90 -10.18 -1.82 1.26
N GLY A 91 -10.79 -1.29 0.19
CA GLY A 91 -10.25 -0.12 -0.50
C GLY A 91 -10.20 1.14 0.38
N ILE A 92 -11.21 1.36 1.22
CA ILE A 92 -11.25 2.47 2.18
C ILE A 92 -10.15 2.33 3.23
N VAL A 93 -9.96 1.14 3.81
CA VAL A 93 -8.92 0.89 4.82
C VAL A 93 -7.53 1.14 4.21
N VAL A 94 -7.25 0.57 3.04
CA VAL A 94 -5.96 0.74 2.36
C VAL A 94 -5.71 2.20 1.98
N ALA A 95 -6.72 2.90 1.46
CA ALA A 95 -6.62 4.32 1.13
C ALA A 95 -6.32 5.17 2.39
N THR A 96 -7.02 4.89 3.49
CA THR A 96 -6.84 5.59 4.78
C THR A 96 -5.45 5.37 5.35
N LEU A 97 -4.97 4.13 5.39
CA LEU A 97 -3.61 3.80 5.83
C LEU A 97 -2.55 4.48 4.97
N THR A 98 -2.76 4.53 3.64
CA THR A 98 -1.86 5.23 2.72
C THR A 98 -1.79 6.73 3.04
N VAL A 99 -2.94 7.38 3.24
CA VAL A 99 -3.00 8.81 3.57
C VAL A 99 -2.33 9.08 4.92
N LEU A 100 -2.63 8.29 5.95
CA LEU A 100 -2.01 8.42 7.27
C LEU A 100 -0.49 8.24 7.19
N GLY A 101 -0.02 7.20 6.49
CA GLY A 101 1.40 6.95 6.26
C GLY A 101 2.08 8.14 5.58
N ALA A 102 1.50 8.66 4.50
CA ALA A 102 2.03 9.83 3.80
C ALA A 102 2.09 11.07 4.71
N LEU A 103 1.04 11.33 5.50
CA LEU A 103 1.02 12.45 6.45
C LEU A 103 2.08 12.29 7.54
N THR A 104 2.29 11.09 8.08
CA THR A 104 3.35 10.84 9.07
C THR A 104 4.74 11.02 8.48
N ALA A 105 4.98 10.53 7.26
CA ALA A 105 6.25 10.70 6.56
C ALA A 105 6.57 12.18 6.30
N MET A 106 5.57 12.96 5.89
CA MET A 106 5.70 14.42 5.71
C MET A 106 6.04 15.13 7.02
N ARG A 107 5.46 14.71 8.14
CA ARG A 107 5.74 15.30 9.47
C ARG A 107 7.13 14.95 9.99
N CYS A 108 7.62 13.76 9.65
CA CYS A 108 8.90 13.25 10.13
C CYS A 108 10.09 13.64 9.25
N HIS A 109 9.91 14.30 8.09
CA HIS A 109 11.03 14.75 7.26
C HIS A 109 11.74 15.95 7.91
N PRO A 110 12.93 15.81 8.53
CA PRO A 110 13.64 16.92 9.13
C PRO A 110 14.33 17.71 8.01
N ALA A 111 14.34 19.04 8.13
CA ALA A 111 15.06 19.93 7.23
C ALA A 111 16.52 19.47 7.06
N ARG A 112 16.89 19.09 5.82
CA ARG A 112 18.29 18.83 5.43
C ARG A 112 19.13 20.06 5.77
N ARG A 113 19.93 20.01 6.84
CA ARG A 113 20.99 21.00 7.04
C ARG A 113 22.17 20.61 6.14
N PRO A 114 22.59 21.48 5.21
CA PRO A 114 23.83 21.26 4.48
C PRO A 114 25.00 21.43 5.47
N THR A 115 25.75 20.35 5.71
CA THR A 115 27.07 20.43 6.34
C THR A 115 28.06 20.84 5.24
N GLY A 116 28.61 22.05 5.38
CA GLY A 116 29.79 22.51 4.64
C GLY A 116 31.08 21.89 5.14
#